data_AF-A0A420R032-F1
#
_entry.id   AF-A0A420R032-F1
#
_cell.length_a   1.000
_cell.length_b   1.000
_cell.length_c   1.000
_cell.angle_alpha   90.00
_cell.angle_beta   90.00
_cell.angle_gamma   90.00
#
_symmetry.space_group_name_H-M   'P 1'
#
loop_
_entity.id
_entity.type
_entity.pdbx_description
1 polymer ?
#
loop_
_entity_poly.entity_id
_entity_poly.type
_entity_poly.pdbx_seq_one_letter_code
_entity_poly.pdbx_strand_id
1 'polypeptide(L)'
;MCFQNMSAAPANNQLTGQHNRQLITVTMGDAVIEGSNWRLVEVGRVVVINGDHPFAGRLATIVEIIDHKRILVDGPSANASLAVPRQAVPLSKVLLSSLIVEGLNRGSRTGVVRKLWEKSEIDSKWEQTNWAKKRDQMERRKGLTDFERFQVLRLKKQRRFEERKALAKVKASA
;
A
#
# COMPACT_ATOMS: atom_id res chain seq x y z
N MET A 1 2.45 25.25 55.22
CA MET A 1 2.95 26.32 54.32
C MET A 1 2.79 25.80 52.90
N CYS A 2 1.66 26.10 52.25
CA CYS A 2 1.46 27.23 51.32
C CYS A 2 2.27 27.11 50.01
N PHE A 3 1.49 26.90 48.95
CA PHE A 3 1.67 27.13 47.51
C PHE A 3 2.64 28.25 47.09
N GLN A 4 3.35 28.02 45.96
CA GLN A 4 3.44 28.86 44.74
C GLN A 4 4.51 28.26 43.78
N ASN A 5 4.09 27.63 42.67
CA ASN A 5 4.03 28.16 41.30
C ASN A 5 5.36 28.71 40.73
N MET A 6 5.91 28.08 39.68
CA MET A 6 6.04 28.73 38.38
C MET A 6 6.40 27.75 37.24
N SER A 7 5.69 27.95 36.13
CA SER A 7 5.83 27.36 34.80
C SER A 7 7.22 27.51 34.17
N ALA A 8 7.66 26.48 33.43
CA ALA A 8 8.58 26.65 32.31
C ALA A 8 8.15 25.74 31.15
N ALA A 9 7.49 26.34 30.15
CA ALA A 9 7.22 25.71 28.86
C ALA A 9 8.53 25.54 28.06
N PRO A 10 8.80 24.40 27.43
CA PRO A 10 9.84 24.35 26.41
C PRO A 10 9.35 25.02 25.13
N ALA A 11 10.16 25.96 24.67
CA ALA A 11 9.92 26.81 23.52
C ALA A 11 9.70 26.02 22.22
N ASN A 12 8.73 26.55 21.47
CA ASN A 12 8.46 26.34 20.07
C ASN A 12 9.74 26.41 19.22
N ASN A 13 10.04 25.35 18.47
CA ASN A 13 10.79 25.48 17.22
C ASN A 13 10.28 24.43 16.22
N GLN A 14 9.06 24.65 15.74
CA GLN A 14 8.55 23.95 14.56
C GLN A 14 8.81 24.81 13.34
N LEU A 15 9.79 24.45 12.51
CA LEU A 15 9.81 24.73 11.08
C LEU A 15 10.83 23.82 10.37
N THR A 16 10.41 22.60 10.02
CA THR A 16 11.01 21.87 8.88
C THR A 16 9.90 21.25 8.03
N GLY A 17 9.49 22.00 7.02
CA GLY A 17 8.88 21.56 5.76
C GLY A 17 7.92 20.36 5.81
N GLN A 18 6.73 20.56 6.37
CA GLN A 18 5.65 19.60 6.16
C GLN A 18 4.95 19.91 4.83
N HIS A 19 5.09 19.01 3.86
CA HIS A 19 4.21 19.01 2.69
C HIS A 19 2.77 18.75 3.19
N ASN A 20 1.97 19.80 3.10
CA ASN A 20 0.59 19.85 3.57
C ASN A 20 -0.30 18.84 2.83
N ARG A 21 -0.61 17.73 3.49
CA ARG A 21 -1.79 16.91 3.21
C ARG A 21 -2.49 16.61 4.52
N GLN A 22 -3.08 17.66 5.10
CA GLN A 22 -4.15 17.47 6.04
C GLN A 22 -5.27 16.73 5.30
N LEU A 23 -5.59 15.50 5.73
CA LEU A 23 -6.94 14.98 5.54
C LEU A 23 -7.85 16.09 6.06
N ILE A 24 -8.71 16.65 5.21
CA ILE A 24 -9.63 17.70 5.64
C ILE A 24 -10.66 17.01 6.54
N THR A 25 -10.31 16.87 7.82
CA THR A 25 -11.20 16.44 8.89
C THR A 25 -11.87 17.70 9.40
N VAL A 26 -13.06 17.99 8.87
CA VAL A 26 -13.88 19.07 9.42
C VAL A 26 -14.65 18.46 10.59
N THR A 27 -14.36 18.93 11.80
CA THR A 27 -15.13 18.58 12.99
C THR A 27 -16.32 19.54 13.10
N MET A 28 -17.52 19.05 12.81
CA MET A 28 -18.78 19.74 13.13
C MET A 28 -19.41 18.98 14.30
N GLY A 29 -19.15 19.42 15.54
CA GLY A 29 -19.53 18.67 16.76
C GLY A 29 -18.76 17.35 16.93
N ASP A 30 -19.42 16.30 17.39
CA ASP A 30 -18.83 14.94 17.59
C ASP A 30 -18.62 14.16 16.29
N ALA A 31 -19.03 14.71 15.14
CA ALA A 31 -18.88 14.06 13.85
C ALA A 31 -17.53 14.42 13.19
N VAL A 32 -16.65 13.43 13.05
CA VAL A 32 -15.43 13.52 12.24
C VAL A 32 -15.79 13.19 10.79
N ILE A 33 -15.90 14.21 9.94
CA ILE A 33 -16.13 14.02 8.51
C ILE A 33 -14.76 13.84 7.85
N GLU A 34 -14.39 12.60 7.57
CA GLU A 34 -13.19 12.29 6.78
C GLU A 34 -13.49 12.50 5.29
N GLY A 35 -12.76 13.44 4.66
CA GLY A 35 -12.83 13.63 3.22
C GLY A 35 -12.44 12.37 2.43
N SER A 36 -12.93 12.25 1.20
CA SER A 36 -12.62 11.11 0.33
C SER A 36 -11.13 11.03 -0.02
N ASN A 37 -10.45 9.99 0.48
CA ASN A 37 -9.05 9.72 0.18
C ASN A 37 -8.89 9.03 -1.19
N TRP A 38 -8.97 9.80 -2.27
CA TRP A 38 -8.74 9.30 -3.63
C TRP A 38 -7.25 9.04 -3.89
N ARG A 39 -6.96 7.97 -4.63
CA ARG A 39 -5.60 7.69 -5.11
C ARG A 39 -5.28 8.58 -6.30
N LEU A 40 -4.44 9.58 -6.08
CA LEU A 40 -4.08 10.56 -7.10
C LEU A 40 -2.85 10.12 -7.91
N VAL A 41 -2.76 10.53 -9.17
CA VAL A 41 -1.54 10.37 -9.97
C VAL A 41 -0.55 11.45 -9.55
N GLU A 42 0.54 11.04 -8.92
CA GLU A 42 1.56 11.95 -8.40
C GLU A 42 2.95 11.32 -8.48
N VAL A 43 3.97 12.17 -8.48
CA VAL A 43 5.36 11.73 -8.42
C VAL A 43 5.61 11.05 -7.07
N GLY A 44 6.28 9.89 -7.11
CA GLY A 44 6.56 9.09 -5.91
C GLY A 44 5.49 8.04 -5.60
N ARG A 45 4.30 8.09 -6.20
CA ARG A 45 3.30 7.04 -5.97
C ARG A 45 3.72 5.72 -6.59
N VAL A 46 3.57 4.64 -5.82
CA VAL A 46 3.84 3.28 -6.28
C VAL A 46 2.63 2.75 -7.05
N VAL A 47 2.94 2.07 -8.13
CA VAL A 47 2.04 1.57 -9.15
C VAL A 47 2.32 0.09 -9.37
N VAL A 48 1.25 -0.65 -9.62
CA VAL A 48 1.31 -2.01 -10.16
C VAL A 48 1.00 -1.94 -11.65
N ILE A 49 1.86 -2.49 -12.49
CA ILE A 49 1.57 -2.62 -13.93
C ILE A 49 0.59 -3.78 -14.12
N ASN A 50 -0.46 -3.58 -14.93
CA ASN A 50 -1.51 -4.57 -15.16
C ASN A 50 -1.82 -4.76 -16.66
N GLY A 51 -2.46 -5.88 -16.98
CA GLY A 51 -2.88 -6.24 -18.33
C GLY A 51 -1.75 -6.74 -19.22
N ASP A 52 -1.89 -6.55 -20.53
CA ASP A 52 -0.93 -7.00 -21.53
C ASP A 52 0.31 -6.08 -21.56
N HIS A 53 1.27 -6.35 -20.68
CA HIS A 53 2.58 -5.71 -20.64
C HIS A 53 3.63 -6.75 -20.25
N PRO A 54 4.87 -6.72 -20.78
CA PRO A 54 5.95 -7.65 -20.38
C PRO A 54 6.29 -7.65 -18.87
N PHE A 55 5.85 -6.61 -18.16
CA PHE A 55 6.09 -6.39 -16.73
C PHE A 55 4.80 -6.42 -15.92
N ALA A 56 3.78 -7.16 -16.38
CA ALA A 56 2.51 -7.29 -15.69
C ALA A 56 2.66 -7.89 -14.29
N GLY A 57 2.02 -7.27 -13.30
CA GLY A 57 2.08 -7.64 -11.89
C GLY A 57 3.33 -7.16 -11.14
N ARG A 58 4.20 -6.38 -11.79
CA ARG A 58 5.40 -5.81 -11.19
C ARG A 58 5.13 -4.42 -10.58
N LEU A 59 6.05 -3.98 -9.73
CA LEU A 59 5.95 -2.71 -9.02
C LEU A 59 6.85 -1.66 -9.66
N ALA A 60 6.34 -0.44 -9.74
CA ALA A 60 7.11 0.70 -10.18
C ALA A 60 6.63 1.98 -9.49
N THR A 61 7.50 2.97 -9.37
CA THR A 61 7.14 4.31 -8.88
C THR A 61 6.99 5.26 -10.06
N ILE A 62 6.03 6.17 -9.98
CA ILE A 62 5.87 7.28 -10.92
C ILE A 62 7.01 8.28 -10.69
N VAL A 63 7.90 8.42 -11.67
CA VAL A 63 9.01 9.40 -11.62
C VAL A 63 8.59 10.73 -12.20
N GLU A 64 7.81 10.68 -13.28
CA GLU A 64 7.37 11.86 -14.02
C GLU A 64 6.05 11.59 -14.73
N ILE A 65 5.21 12.61 -14.79
CA ILE A 65 3.99 12.60 -15.60
C ILE A 65 4.37 13.26 -16.93
N ILE A 66 4.29 12.48 -18.02
CA ILE A 66 4.65 12.97 -19.35
C ILE A 66 3.45 13.73 -19.92
N ASP A 67 2.31 13.04 -20.02
CA ASP A 67 1.05 13.57 -20.52
C ASP A 67 -0.10 13.06 -19.65
N HIS A 68 -1.32 13.55 -19.90
CA HIS A 68 -2.53 13.10 -19.19
C HIS A 68 -2.79 11.58 -19.26
N LYS A 69 -2.23 10.89 -20.27
CA LYS A 69 -2.44 9.46 -20.48
C LYS A 69 -1.19 8.62 -20.25
N ARG A 70 -0.01 9.24 -20.08
CA ARG A 70 1.28 8.54 -20.05
C ARG A 70 2.14 9.03 -18.89
N ILE A 71 2.76 8.07 -18.22
CA ILE A 71 3.66 8.31 -17.10
C ILE A 71 5.01 7.63 -17.36
N LEU A 72 6.07 8.23 -16.84
CA LEU A 72 7.39 7.62 -16.75
C LEU A 72 7.48 6.87 -15.42
N VAL A 73 7.74 5.57 -15.49
CA VAL A 73 7.83 4.70 -14.32
C VAL A 73 9.23 4.13 -14.17
N ASP A 74 9.62 3.87 -12.92
CA ASP A 74 10.89 3.22 -12.57
C ASP A 74 10.68 2.36 -11.33
N GLY A 75 11.08 1.10 -11.37
CA GLY A 75 10.88 0.13 -10.29
C GLY A 75 12.17 -0.60 -9.92
N PRO A 76 13.14 0.06 -9.25
CA PRO A 76 14.37 -0.56 -8.80
C PRO A 76 14.14 -1.40 -7.52
N SER A 77 13.25 -2.39 -7.59
CA SER A 77 13.01 -3.35 -6.50
C SER A 77 14.21 -4.29 -6.34
N ALA A 78 14.42 -4.81 -5.13
CA ALA A 78 15.47 -5.81 -4.87
C ALA A 78 15.17 -7.15 -5.56
N ASN A 79 13.88 -7.47 -5.75
CA ASN A 79 13.44 -8.71 -6.37
C ASN A 79 13.38 -8.57 -7.89
N ALA A 80 14.17 -9.38 -8.62
CA ALA A 80 14.23 -9.34 -10.08
C ALA A 80 12.87 -9.64 -10.76
N SER A 81 12.00 -10.40 -10.10
CA SER A 81 10.64 -10.69 -10.57
C SER A 81 9.68 -9.50 -10.46
N LEU A 82 9.95 -8.57 -9.54
CA LEU A 82 9.14 -7.37 -9.30
C LEU A 82 9.76 -6.10 -9.91
N ALA A 83 11.05 -6.14 -10.26
CA ALA A 83 11.76 -5.00 -10.83
C ALA A 83 11.25 -4.63 -12.23
N VAL A 84 11.18 -3.33 -12.49
CA VAL A 84 10.74 -2.76 -13.77
C VAL A 84 11.81 -1.76 -14.23
N PRO A 85 12.35 -1.89 -15.45
CA PRO A 85 13.28 -0.90 -15.99
C PRO A 85 12.56 0.43 -16.22
N ARG A 86 13.32 1.53 -16.28
CA ARG A 86 12.76 2.84 -16.58
C ARG A 86 12.09 2.85 -17.96
N GLN A 87 10.80 3.11 -18.01
CA GLN A 87 10.02 3.12 -19.25
C GLN A 87 8.79 4.03 -19.17
N ALA A 88 8.28 4.46 -20.31
CA ALA A 88 7.00 5.15 -20.40
C ALA A 88 5.85 4.14 -20.47
N VAL A 89 4.82 4.31 -19.65
CA VAL A 89 3.66 3.42 -19.57
C VAL A 89 2.37 4.24 -19.63
N PRO A 90 1.34 3.79 -20.37
CA PRO A 90 0.04 4.42 -20.34
C PRO A 90 -0.66 4.19 -18.99
N LEU A 91 -1.32 5.22 -18.46
CA LEU A 91 -2.06 5.16 -17.20
C LEU A 91 -3.19 4.12 -17.21
N SER A 92 -3.72 3.77 -18.39
CA SER A 92 -4.75 2.73 -18.53
C SER A 92 -4.27 1.33 -18.17
N LYS A 93 -2.96 1.06 -18.25
CA LYS A 93 -2.33 -0.24 -17.93
C LYS A 93 -1.72 -0.24 -16.53
N VAL A 94 -2.10 0.71 -15.69
CA VAL A 94 -1.50 0.96 -14.38
C VAL A 94 -2.57 0.99 -13.31
N LEU A 95 -2.29 0.34 -12.19
CA LEU A 95 -3.12 0.38 -10.99
C LEU A 95 -2.39 1.16 -9.89
N LEU A 96 -3.01 2.24 -9.42
CA LEU A 96 -2.46 3.07 -8.35
C LEU A 96 -2.57 2.33 -7.02
N SER A 97 -1.44 2.20 -6.31
CA SER A 97 -1.42 1.65 -4.96
C SER A 97 -1.55 2.77 -3.91
N SER A 98 -1.75 2.40 -2.64
CA SER A 98 -1.74 3.34 -1.52
C SER A 98 -0.32 3.74 -1.09
N LEU A 99 0.71 3.05 -1.56
CA LEU A 99 2.09 3.29 -1.16
C LEU A 99 2.67 4.48 -1.93
N ILE A 100 3.47 5.29 -1.23
CA ILE A 100 4.13 6.48 -1.76
C ILE A 100 5.58 6.45 -1.29
N VAL A 101 6.50 6.69 -2.21
CA VAL A 101 7.91 6.99 -1.93
C VAL A 101 8.02 8.48 -1.68
N GLU A 102 8.27 8.84 -0.42
CA GLU A 102 8.37 10.24 -0.01
C GLU A 102 9.70 10.86 -0.44
N GLY A 103 9.68 12.17 -0.75
CA GLY A 103 10.88 12.93 -1.10
C GLY A 103 11.42 12.67 -2.51
N LEU A 104 10.62 12.09 -3.41
CA LEU A 104 11.02 11.90 -4.79
C LEU A 104 10.78 13.17 -5.62
N ASN A 105 11.86 13.76 -6.14
CA ASN A 105 11.77 14.89 -7.06
C ASN A 105 11.40 14.40 -8.47
N ARG A 106 10.64 15.20 -9.22
CA ARG A 106 10.31 14.92 -10.62
C ARG A 106 11.58 14.69 -11.45
N GLY A 107 11.59 13.63 -12.27
CA GLY A 107 12.70 13.33 -13.17
C GLY A 107 13.96 12.78 -12.49
N SER A 108 13.88 12.38 -11.21
CA SER A 108 15.00 11.76 -10.49
C SER A 108 15.61 10.57 -11.25
N ARG A 109 16.93 10.39 -11.18
CA ARG A 109 17.62 9.23 -11.80
C ARG A 109 17.39 7.95 -11.00
N THR A 110 17.51 6.79 -11.66
CA THR A 110 17.24 5.47 -11.06
C THR A 110 18.05 5.21 -9.79
N GLY A 111 19.28 5.70 -9.71
CA GLY A 111 20.09 5.59 -8.49
C GLY A 111 19.49 6.31 -7.28
N VAL A 112 18.83 7.45 -7.48
CA VAL A 112 18.13 8.19 -6.41
C VAL A 112 16.83 7.48 -6.04
N VAL A 113 16.09 7.01 -7.05
CA VAL A 113 14.85 6.23 -6.84
C VAL A 113 15.15 4.98 -6.00
N ARG A 114 16.23 4.25 -6.30
CA ARG A 114 16.65 3.07 -5.54
C ARG A 114 16.90 3.38 -4.07
N LYS A 115 17.67 4.42 -3.77
CA LYS A 115 17.97 4.83 -2.38
C LYS A 115 16.69 5.17 -1.61
N LEU A 116 15.76 5.90 -2.24
CA LEU A 116 14.49 6.27 -1.61
C LEU A 116 13.52 5.08 -1.48
N TRP A 117 13.55 4.16 -2.45
CA TRP A 117 12.78 2.91 -2.41
C TRP A 117 13.18 2.03 -1.23
N GLU A 118 14.49 1.86 -1.03
CA GLU A 118 15.08 1.13 0.09
C GLU A 118 14.77 1.84 1.42
N LYS A 119 14.99 3.17 1.49
CA LYS A 119 14.66 3.98 2.68
C LYS A 119 13.19 3.89 3.09
N SER A 120 12.30 3.78 2.10
CA SER A 120 10.85 3.70 2.34
C SER A 120 10.36 2.28 2.60
N GLU A 121 11.23 1.27 2.50
CA GLU A 121 10.94 -0.17 2.69
C GLU A 121 9.70 -0.62 1.90
N ILE A 122 9.59 -0.18 0.63
CA ILE A 122 8.39 -0.40 -0.18
C ILE A 122 8.12 -1.89 -0.40
N ASP A 123 9.18 -2.69 -0.60
CA ASP A 123 9.04 -4.13 -0.83
C ASP A 123 8.41 -4.83 0.39
N SER A 124 8.87 -4.51 1.60
CA SER A 124 8.30 -5.06 2.85
C SER A 124 6.86 -4.58 3.08
N LYS A 125 6.58 -3.29 2.83
CA LYS A 125 5.22 -2.74 2.91
C LYS A 125 4.29 -3.40 1.90
N TRP A 126 4.80 -3.68 0.70
CA TRP A 126 4.03 -4.35 -0.34
C TRP A 126 3.64 -5.77 0.08
N GLU A 127 4.58 -6.57 0.58
CA GLU A 127 4.32 -7.95 1.05
C GLU A 127 3.27 -8.00 2.16
N GLN A 128 3.25 -6.99 3.03
CA GLN A 128 2.24 -6.89 4.10
C GLN A 128 0.83 -6.58 3.57
N THR A 129 0.71 -6.01 2.37
CA THR A 129 -0.60 -5.63 1.82
C THR A 129 -1.48 -6.85 1.56
N ASN A 130 -2.79 -6.67 1.72
CA ASN A 130 -3.77 -7.69 1.35
C ASN A 130 -3.71 -8.04 -0.14
N TRP A 131 -3.20 -7.14 -0.98
CA TRP A 131 -3.03 -7.39 -2.41
C TRP A 131 -1.96 -8.46 -2.65
N ALA A 132 -0.75 -8.27 -2.12
CA ALA A 132 0.34 -9.22 -2.25
C ALA A 132 -0.06 -10.59 -1.69
N LYS A 133 -0.61 -10.61 -0.47
CA LYS A 133 -1.11 -11.85 0.16
C LYS A 133 -2.14 -12.59 -0.68
N LYS A 134 -3.06 -11.88 -1.34
CA LYS A 134 -4.04 -12.49 -2.26
C LYS A 134 -3.38 -13.02 -3.53
N ARG A 135 -2.39 -12.30 -4.07
CA ARG A 135 -1.64 -12.75 -5.25
C ARG A 135 -0.89 -14.05 -4.96
N ASP A 136 -0.18 -14.11 -3.84
CA ASP A 136 0.52 -15.32 -3.42
C ASP A 136 -0.47 -16.46 -3.14
N GLN A 137 -1.62 -16.15 -2.52
CA GLN A 137 -2.66 -17.16 -2.31
C GLN A 137 -3.19 -17.71 -3.64
N MET A 138 -3.38 -16.87 -4.66
CA MET A 138 -3.80 -17.33 -5.99
C MET A 138 -2.72 -18.18 -6.65
N GLU A 139 -1.46 -17.79 -6.55
CA GLU A 139 -0.33 -18.55 -7.09
C GLU A 139 -0.20 -19.92 -6.41
N ARG A 140 -0.21 -19.96 -5.07
CA ARG A 140 -0.23 -21.21 -4.31
C ARG A 140 -1.40 -22.11 -4.71
N ARG A 141 -2.60 -21.54 -4.88
CA ARG A 141 -3.79 -22.30 -5.32
C ARG A 141 -3.65 -22.87 -6.73
N LYS A 142 -2.97 -22.17 -7.64
CA LYS A 142 -2.67 -22.67 -8.98
C LYS A 142 -1.67 -23.82 -8.96
N GLY A 143 -0.73 -23.81 -8.01
CA GLY A 143 0.28 -24.85 -7.85
C GLY A 143 -0.12 -26.07 -7.02
N LEU A 144 -1.36 -26.16 -6.53
CA LEU A 144 -1.78 -27.29 -5.68
C LEU A 144 -1.90 -28.59 -6.47
N THR A 145 -1.30 -29.64 -5.91
CA THR A 145 -1.47 -31.03 -6.35
C THR A 145 -2.83 -31.57 -5.90
N ASP A 146 -3.30 -32.66 -6.51
CA ASP A 146 -4.62 -33.23 -6.21
C ASP A 146 -4.78 -33.64 -4.74
N PHE A 147 -3.73 -34.21 -4.16
CA PHE A 147 -3.69 -34.58 -2.75
C PHE A 147 -3.84 -33.37 -1.83
N GLU A 148 -3.14 -32.27 -2.11
CA GLU A 148 -3.25 -31.03 -1.33
C GLU A 148 -4.64 -30.39 -1.48
N ARG A 149 -5.28 -30.49 -2.66
CA ARG A 149 -6.67 -30.07 -2.85
C ARG A 149 -7.62 -30.85 -1.94
N PHE A 150 -7.41 -32.16 -1.79
CA PHE A 150 -8.18 -32.98 -0.85
C PHE A 150 -7.95 -32.57 0.61
N GLN A 151 -6.71 -32.30 1.02
CA GLN A 151 -6.41 -31.79 2.36
C GLN A 151 -7.13 -30.45 2.63
N VAL A 152 -7.05 -29.51 1.69
CA VAL A 152 -7.75 -28.21 1.77
C VAL A 152 -9.26 -28.42 1.89
N LEU A 153 -9.85 -29.38 1.17
CA LEU A 153 -11.26 -29.72 1.26
C LEU A 153 -11.64 -30.22 2.66
N ARG A 154 -10.83 -31.12 3.24
CA ARG A 154 -11.04 -31.66 4.59
C ARG A 154 -10.96 -30.56 5.65
N LEU A 155 -9.91 -29.73 5.61
CA LEU A 155 -9.73 -28.60 6.52
C LEU A 155 -10.87 -27.57 6.41
N LYS A 156 -11.34 -27.28 5.18
CA LYS A 156 -12.53 -26.41 4.98
C LYS A 156 -13.79 -26.99 5.61
N LYS A 157 -13.99 -28.32 5.55
CA LYS A 157 -15.15 -28.98 6.16
C LYS A 157 -15.09 -28.90 7.68
N GLN A 158 -13.92 -29.12 8.27
CA GLN A 158 -13.70 -28.98 9.72
C GLN A 158 -13.99 -27.54 10.19
N ARG A 159 -13.38 -26.55 9.54
CA ARG A 159 -13.58 -25.14 9.87
C ARG A 159 -15.05 -24.72 9.80
N ARG A 160 -15.75 -25.10 8.73
CA ARG A 160 -17.19 -24.81 8.58
C ARG A 160 -18.05 -25.44 9.66
N PHE A 161 -17.69 -26.64 10.13
CA PHE A 161 -18.42 -27.32 11.20
C PHE A 161 -18.27 -26.56 12.52
N GLU A 162 -17.05 -26.15 12.85
CA GLU A 162 -16.75 -25.35 14.05
C GLU A 162 -17.42 -23.97 14.02
N GLU A 163 -17.34 -23.26 12.87
CA GLU A 163 -18.03 -21.99 12.65
C GLU A 163 -19.55 -22.13 12.88
N ARG A 164 -20.18 -23.16 12.32
CA ARG A 164 -21.62 -23.42 12.50
C ARG A 164 -21.98 -23.75 13.95
N LYS A 165 -21.14 -24.52 14.64
CA LYS A 165 -21.34 -24.86 16.06
C LYS A 165 -21.27 -23.60 16.92
N ALA A 166 -20.28 -22.74 16.68
CA ALA A 166 -20.14 -21.47 17.39
C ALA A 166 -21.33 -20.54 17.11
N LEU A 167 -21.74 -20.40 15.85
CA LEU A 167 -22.91 -19.59 15.47
C LEU A 167 -24.21 -20.10 16.08
N ALA A 168 -24.43 -21.42 16.12
CA ALA A 168 -25.61 -21.99 16.76
C ALA A 168 -25.65 -21.67 18.26
N LYS A 169 -24.49 -21.72 18.95
CA LYS A 169 -24.38 -21.34 20.35
C LYS A 169 -24.70 -19.86 20.57
N VAL A 170 -24.12 -18.96 19.76
CA VAL A 170 -24.39 -17.51 19.84
C VAL A 170 -25.87 -17.21 19.60
N LYS A 171 -26.49 -17.83 18.58
CA LYS A 171 -27.91 -17.66 18.28
C LYS A 171 -28.86 -18.21 19.36
N ALA A 172 -28.43 -19.22 20.11
CA ALA A 172 -29.23 -19.75 21.22
C ALA A 172 -29.10 -18.90 22.49
N SER A 173 -28.04 -18.09 22.60
CA SER A 173 -27.80 -17.18 23.73
C SER A 173 -28.26 -15.74 23.48
N ALA A 174 -28.58 -15.39 22.24
CA ALA A 174 -29.15 -14.10 21.81
C ALA A 174 -30.67 -14.21 21.68
#